data_AF-A0A1M6LW78-F1
#
_entry.id   AF-A0A1M6LW78-F1
#
_cell.length_a   1.000
_cell.length_b   1.000
_cell.length_c   1.000
_cell.angle_alpha   90.00
_cell.angle_beta   90.00
_cell.angle_gamma   90.00
#
_symmetry.space_group_name_H-M   'P 1'
#
loop_
_entity.id
_entity.type
_entity.pdbx_description
1 polymer ?
#
loop_
_entity_poly.entity_id
_entity_poly.type
_entity_poly.pdbx_seq_one_letter_code
_entity_poly.pdbx_strand_id
1 'polypeptide(L)'
;MKTVREQTAVVRQVLQREEAAGHAHEADCLRSVLITLARHEAPQSQPAAELPEGLSLYKQFEAQYRIFHQRETGLTAKMDGSEGKALKAIIEYLKQNSRAGNDAGALAGWSYVLDNWEHLTDFLKQQTSLKAINKYLAEIIGLIKKANTKLVPIKPDPAVARKRQRLLSDLDEARNTLAFLTNLEPYANQAAHISGAKQRVTDIETELNQLA
;
A
#
# COMPACT_ATOMS: atom_id res chain seq x y z
N MET A 1 4.05 -6.60 30.82
CA MET A 1 3.06 -6.70 29.72
C MET A 1 2.45 -8.08 29.77
N LYS A 2 1.11 -8.20 29.77
CA LYS A 2 0.43 -9.51 29.71
C LYS A 2 0.58 -10.10 28.31
N THR A 3 0.81 -11.40 28.19
CA THR A 3 0.96 -12.06 26.89
C THR A 3 -0.39 -12.10 26.15
N VAL A 4 -0.38 -12.17 24.81
CA VAL A 4 -1.61 -12.28 24.00
C VAL A 4 -2.44 -13.49 24.45
N ARG A 5 -1.77 -14.57 24.86
CA ARG A 5 -2.40 -15.78 25.41
C ARG A 5 -3.16 -15.53 26.71
N GLU A 6 -2.58 -14.74 27.60
CA GLU A 6 -3.26 -14.32 28.84
C GLU A 6 -4.42 -13.37 28.53
N GLN A 7 -4.29 -12.50 27.54
CA GLN A 7 -5.35 -11.58 27.13
C GLN A 7 -6.53 -12.34 26.51
N THR A 8 -6.30 -13.32 25.63
CA THR A 8 -7.38 -14.15 25.07
C THR A 8 -8.09 -14.95 26.15
N ALA A 9 -7.37 -15.53 27.11
CA ALA A 9 -7.98 -16.25 28.23
C ALA A 9 -8.92 -15.36 29.05
N VAL A 10 -8.50 -14.12 29.31
CA VAL A 10 -9.33 -13.12 30.02
C VAL A 10 -10.57 -12.77 29.21
N VAL A 11 -10.44 -12.49 27.91
CA VAL A 11 -11.59 -12.11 27.07
C VAL A 11 -12.59 -13.28 26.93
N ARG A 12 -12.12 -14.54 26.84
CA ARG A 12 -13.02 -15.71 26.86
C ARG A 12 -13.81 -15.82 28.17
N GLN A 13 -13.17 -15.56 29.31
CA GLN A 13 -13.83 -15.62 30.60
C GLN A 13 -14.88 -14.50 30.75
N VAL A 14 -14.62 -13.31 30.21
CA VAL A 14 -15.59 -12.20 30.21
C VAL A 14 -16.74 -12.50 29.26
N LEU A 15 -16.48 -13.03 28.06
CA LEU A 15 -17.53 -13.42 27.12
C LEU A 15 -18.54 -14.40 27.74
N GLN A 16 -18.05 -15.43 28.44
CA GLN A 16 -18.92 -16.41 29.11
C GLN A 16 -19.81 -15.78 30.20
N ARG A 17 -19.35 -14.71 30.85
CA ARG A 17 -20.14 -13.98 31.86
C ARG A 17 -21.22 -13.12 31.20
N GLU A 18 -20.88 -12.41 30.13
CA GLU A 18 -21.84 -11.57 29.40
C GLU A 18 -22.91 -12.39 28.68
N GLU A 19 -22.55 -13.57 28.16
CA GLU A 19 -23.52 -14.53 27.60
C GLU A 19 -24.47 -15.06 28.67
N ALA A 20 -23.96 -15.37 29.86
CA ALA A 20 -24.79 -15.81 30.98
C ALA A 20 -25.70 -14.70 31.54
N ALA A 21 -25.28 -13.44 31.40
CA ALA A 21 -26.06 -12.25 31.78
C ALA A 21 -27.10 -11.83 30.72
N GLY A 22 -27.07 -12.43 29.52
CA GLY A 22 -27.99 -12.11 28.42
C GLY A 22 -27.65 -10.83 27.66
N HIS A 23 -26.43 -10.31 27.81
CA HIS A 23 -25.96 -9.08 27.17
C HIS A 23 -25.45 -9.37 25.75
N ALA A 24 -26.39 -9.45 24.80
CA ALA A 24 -26.10 -9.87 23.42
C ALA A 24 -25.10 -8.94 22.70
N HIS A 25 -25.20 -7.63 22.91
CA HIS A 25 -24.35 -6.66 22.21
C HIS A 25 -22.90 -6.72 22.70
N GLU A 26 -22.72 -6.79 24.01
CA GLU A 26 -21.42 -6.91 24.67
C GLU A 26 -20.76 -8.24 24.32
N ALA A 27 -21.54 -9.32 24.29
CA ALA A 27 -21.06 -10.62 23.83
C ALA A 27 -20.59 -10.57 22.36
N ASP A 28 -21.30 -9.86 21.47
CA ASP A 28 -20.89 -9.72 20.07
C ASP A 28 -19.63 -8.86 19.91
N CYS A 29 -19.48 -7.79 20.70
CA CYS A 29 -18.23 -7.02 20.77
C CYS A 29 -17.07 -7.91 21.23
N LEU A 30 -17.27 -8.71 22.28
CA LEU A 30 -16.25 -9.62 22.81
C LEU A 30 -15.92 -10.76 21.84
N ARG A 31 -16.89 -11.25 21.05
CA ARG A 31 -16.64 -12.18 19.93
C ARG A 31 -15.73 -11.55 18.88
N SER A 32 -15.98 -10.29 18.50
CA SER A 32 -15.14 -9.56 17.53
C SER A 32 -13.71 -9.37 18.05
N VAL A 33 -13.57 -9.03 19.34
CA VAL A 33 -12.26 -8.93 20.02
C VAL A 33 -11.58 -10.30 20.08
N LEU A 34 -12.30 -11.39 20.37
CA LEU A 34 -11.75 -12.74 20.35
C LEU A 34 -11.32 -13.19 18.96
N ILE A 35 -12.05 -12.83 17.90
CA ILE A 35 -11.62 -13.09 16.52
C ILE A 35 -10.30 -12.36 16.24
N THR A 36 -10.19 -11.12 16.70
CA THR A 36 -8.98 -10.31 16.53
C THR A 36 -7.80 -10.88 17.32
N LEU A 37 -8.02 -11.27 18.57
CA LEU A 37 -6.99 -11.88 19.41
C LEU A 37 -6.61 -13.29 18.94
N ALA A 38 -7.57 -14.10 18.50
CA ALA A 38 -7.33 -15.44 17.93
C ALA A 38 -6.55 -15.38 16.62
N ARG A 39 -6.69 -14.31 15.82
CA ARG A 39 -5.80 -14.06 14.66
C ARG A 39 -4.35 -13.85 15.10
N HIS A 40 -4.12 -13.29 16.29
CA HIS A 40 -2.80 -13.18 16.91
C HIS A 40 -2.38 -14.45 17.68
N GLU A 41 -3.27 -15.43 17.86
CA GLU A 41 -3.07 -16.64 18.67
C GLU A 41 -3.04 -17.96 17.87
N ALA A 42 -3.23 -17.90 16.54
CA ALA A 42 -3.28 -19.08 15.67
C ALA A 42 -2.00 -19.95 15.82
N PRO A 43 -2.13 -21.29 15.68
CA PRO A 43 -1.12 -22.24 16.14
C PRO A 43 0.23 -22.02 15.48
N GLN A 44 1.28 -22.02 16.30
CA GLN A 44 2.64 -22.33 15.88
C GLN A 44 2.69 -23.77 15.33
N SER A 45 2.29 -23.93 14.07
CA SER A 45 2.67 -25.07 13.23
C SER A 45 3.74 -24.60 12.27
N GLN A 46 4.97 -24.51 12.81
CA GLN A 46 6.24 -24.23 12.13
C GLN A 46 6.35 -22.83 11.49
N PRO A 47 7.54 -22.22 11.56
CA PRO A 47 7.68 -20.80 11.80
C PRO A 47 7.17 -20.00 10.61
N ALA A 48 6.33 -19.01 10.90
CA ALA A 48 6.30 -17.77 10.16
C ALA A 48 7.73 -17.24 10.12
N ALA A 49 8.45 -17.57 9.05
CA ALA A 49 9.62 -16.82 8.68
C ALA A 49 9.13 -15.39 8.40
N GLU A 50 9.39 -14.47 9.34
CA GLU A 50 10.08 -13.25 8.91
C GLU A 50 11.09 -13.70 7.85
N LEU A 51 10.91 -13.30 6.59
CA LEU A 51 11.84 -13.68 5.52
C LEU A 51 13.25 -13.37 6.05
N PRO A 52 14.08 -14.37 6.40
CA PRO A 52 15.43 -14.08 6.86
C PRO A 52 16.12 -13.31 5.74
N GLU A 53 16.58 -12.11 6.07
CA GLU A 53 17.43 -11.30 5.20
C GLU A 53 18.70 -12.13 4.91
N GLY A 54 18.63 -12.94 3.85
CA GLY A 54 19.59 -14.03 3.59
C GLY A 54 19.05 -15.21 2.78
N LEU A 55 17.73 -15.35 2.59
CA LEU A 55 17.18 -16.35 1.66
C LEU A 55 17.48 -15.98 0.21
N SER A 56 17.77 -17.00 -0.60
CA SER A 56 17.89 -16.83 -2.05
C SER A 56 16.60 -16.26 -2.64
N LEU A 57 16.75 -15.43 -3.68
CA LEU A 57 15.62 -14.79 -4.38
C LEU A 57 14.48 -15.79 -4.69
N TYR A 58 14.84 -16.97 -5.17
CA TYR A 58 13.89 -18.05 -5.45
C TYR A 58 13.03 -18.42 -4.24
N LYS A 59 13.62 -18.53 -3.05
CA LYS A 59 12.91 -18.90 -1.83
C LYS A 59 11.98 -17.80 -1.34
N GLN A 60 12.35 -16.54 -1.55
CA GLN A 60 11.49 -15.40 -1.23
C GLN A 60 10.23 -15.40 -2.12
N PHE A 61 10.42 -15.64 -3.42
CA PHE A 61 9.32 -15.82 -4.38
C PHE A 61 8.41 -17.01 -4.01
N GLU A 62 9.02 -18.15 -3.68
CA GLU A 62 8.30 -19.36 -3.27
C GLU A 62 7.48 -19.11 -2.00
N ALA A 63 8.03 -18.39 -1.01
CA ALA A 63 7.33 -18.06 0.22
C ALA A 63 6.11 -17.18 -0.04
N GLN A 64 6.26 -16.10 -0.80
CA GLN A 64 5.14 -15.22 -1.18
C GLN A 64 4.05 -15.98 -1.95
N TYR A 65 4.46 -16.85 -2.89
CA TYR A 65 3.53 -17.70 -3.62
C TYR A 65 2.73 -18.64 -2.71
N ARG A 66 3.39 -19.29 -1.74
CA ARG A 66 2.71 -20.23 -0.83
C ARG A 66 1.66 -19.51 0.02
N ILE A 67 1.99 -18.33 0.53
CA ILE A 67 1.06 -17.48 1.29
C ILE A 67 -0.14 -17.10 0.41
N PHE A 68 0.12 -16.61 -0.80
CA PHE A 68 -0.90 -16.28 -1.79
C PHE A 68 -1.80 -17.48 -2.10
N HIS A 69 -1.21 -18.63 -2.46
CA HIS A 69 -1.97 -19.81 -2.86
C HIS A 69 -2.85 -20.33 -1.72
N GLN A 70 -2.35 -20.32 -0.48
CA GLN A 70 -3.13 -20.70 0.69
C GLN A 70 -4.27 -19.72 0.94
N ARG A 71 -4.07 -18.41 0.74
CA ARG A 71 -5.12 -17.40 0.84
C ARG A 71 -6.24 -17.63 -0.18
N GLU A 72 -5.89 -17.88 -1.44
CA GLU A 72 -6.87 -18.01 -2.53
C GLU A 72 -7.59 -19.37 -2.54
N THR A 73 -6.92 -20.46 -2.13
CA THR A 73 -7.45 -21.82 -2.27
C THR A 73 -7.77 -22.51 -0.95
N GLY A 74 -7.28 -21.98 0.19
CA GLY A 74 -7.32 -22.65 1.49
C GLY A 74 -6.36 -23.84 1.62
N LEU A 75 -5.60 -24.17 0.57
CA LEU A 75 -4.73 -25.35 0.52
C LEU A 75 -3.26 -24.97 0.37
N THR A 76 -2.39 -25.79 0.98
CA THR A 76 -0.94 -25.66 0.81
C THR A 76 -0.54 -25.98 -0.62
N ALA A 77 0.21 -25.07 -1.25
CA ALA A 77 0.70 -25.27 -2.61
C ALA A 77 1.65 -26.48 -2.69
N LYS A 78 1.34 -27.43 -3.58
CA LYS A 78 2.24 -28.53 -3.93
C LYS A 78 3.24 -28.03 -4.98
N MET A 79 4.52 -27.99 -4.61
CA MET A 79 5.60 -27.65 -5.54
C MET A 79 6.12 -28.94 -6.20
N ASP A 80 5.98 -29.03 -7.50
CA ASP A 80 6.62 -30.06 -8.32
C ASP A 80 7.76 -29.46 -9.17
N GLY A 81 8.47 -30.30 -9.94
CA GLY A 81 9.56 -29.83 -10.79
C GLY A 81 9.13 -28.88 -11.91
N SER A 82 7.87 -28.94 -12.34
CA SER A 82 7.31 -28.05 -13.36
C SER A 82 6.94 -26.68 -12.77
N GLU A 83 6.40 -26.65 -11.56
CA GLU A 83 6.13 -25.44 -10.78
C GLU A 83 7.44 -24.69 -10.48
N GLY A 84 8.50 -25.41 -10.09
CA GLY A 84 9.81 -24.81 -9.86
C GLY A 84 10.45 -24.22 -11.13
N LYS A 85 10.24 -24.83 -12.30
CA LYS A 85 10.67 -24.27 -13.58
C LYS A 85 9.88 -23.01 -13.94
N ALA A 86 8.57 -23.02 -13.72
CA ALA A 86 7.71 -21.85 -13.94
C ALA A 86 8.14 -20.68 -13.04
N LEU A 87 8.43 -20.93 -11.75
CA LEU A 87 8.88 -19.89 -10.83
C LEU A 87 10.19 -19.22 -11.30
N LYS A 88 11.16 -20.02 -11.78
CA LYS A 88 12.41 -19.47 -12.33
C LYS A 88 12.17 -18.59 -13.56
N ALA A 89 11.27 -19.01 -14.45
CA ALA A 89 10.91 -18.22 -15.63
C ALA A 89 10.21 -16.90 -15.26
N ILE A 90 9.31 -16.93 -14.26
CA ILE A 90 8.67 -15.73 -13.72
C ILE A 90 9.72 -14.76 -13.16
N ILE A 91 10.65 -15.26 -12.35
CA ILE A 91 11.72 -14.43 -11.77
C ILE A 91 12.52 -13.74 -12.87
N GLU A 92 12.96 -14.50 -13.88
CA GLU A 92 13.74 -13.95 -14.98
C GLU A 92 12.96 -12.90 -15.77
N TYR A 93 11.69 -13.18 -16.09
CA TYR A 93 10.82 -12.24 -16.78
C TYR A 93 10.66 -10.94 -15.99
N LEU A 94 10.40 -11.02 -14.69
CA LEU A 94 10.22 -9.85 -13.84
C LEU A 94 11.52 -9.09 -13.64
N LYS A 95 12.69 -9.75 -13.56
CA LYS A 95 13.99 -9.07 -13.54
C LYS A 95 14.16 -8.20 -14.78
N GLN A 96 13.93 -8.76 -15.97
CA GLN A 96 14.07 -8.06 -17.24
C GLN A 96 13.06 -6.93 -17.44
N ASN A 97 11.83 -7.08 -16.92
CA ASN A 97 10.72 -6.16 -17.18
C ASN A 97 10.40 -5.23 -16.00
N SER A 98 11.09 -5.37 -14.86
CA SER A 98 10.98 -4.44 -13.74
C SER A 98 11.74 -3.15 -14.03
N ARG A 99 11.26 -2.03 -13.48
CA ARG A 99 11.88 -0.71 -13.68
C ARG A 99 13.34 -0.63 -13.20
N ALA A 100 13.68 -1.40 -12.17
CA ALA A 100 15.02 -1.45 -11.60
C ALA A 100 15.94 -2.47 -12.28
N GLY A 101 15.42 -3.40 -13.09
CA GLY A 101 16.22 -4.39 -13.80
C GLY A 101 16.98 -5.38 -12.91
N ASN A 102 16.61 -5.49 -11.62
CA ASN A 102 17.37 -6.21 -10.61
C ASN A 102 16.47 -7.08 -9.73
N ASP A 103 17.09 -7.84 -8.83
CA ASP A 103 16.40 -8.79 -7.95
C ASP A 103 15.35 -8.11 -7.05
N ALA A 104 15.63 -6.90 -6.56
CA ALA A 104 14.70 -6.12 -5.76
C ALA A 104 13.48 -5.66 -6.58
N GLY A 105 13.71 -5.22 -7.82
CA GLY A 105 12.65 -4.86 -8.75
C GLY A 105 11.76 -6.05 -9.13
N ALA A 106 12.35 -7.24 -9.26
CA ALA A 106 11.61 -8.46 -9.51
C ALA A 106 10.72 -8.86 -8.33
N LEU A 107 11.25 -8.80 -7.11
CA LEU A 107 10.46 -9.05 -5.88
C LEU A 107 9.31 -8.07 -5.72
N ALA A 108 9.57 -6.78 -5.94
CA ALA A 108 8.53 -5.75 -5.90
C ALA A 108 7.45 -6.02 -6.96
N GLY A 109 7.85 -6.39 -8.17
CA GLY A 109 6.93 -6.79 -9.24
C GLY A 109 6.11 -8.03 -8.88
N TRP A 110 6.72 -9.01 -8.20
CA TRP A 110 6.05 -10.24 -7.79
C TRP A 110 5.00 -9.98 -6.70
N SER A 111 5.36 -9.25 -5.64
CA SER A 111 4.39 -8.82 -4.62
C SER A 111 3.23 -8.07 -5.25
N TYR A 112 3.53 -7.09 -6.12
CA TYR A 112 2.52 -6.29 -6.80
C TYR A 112 1.52 -7.14 -7.60
N VAL A 113 1.99 -8.19 -8.28
CA VAL A 113 1.10 -9.12 -9.00
C VAL A 113 0.18 -9.87 -8.03
N LEU A 114 0.71 -10.41 -6.93
CA LEU A 114 -0.05 -11.21 -5.96
C LEU A 114 -1.01 -10.38 -5.10
N ASP A 115 -0.67 -9.12 -4.84
CA ASP A 115 -1.47 -8.18 -4.04
C ASP A 115 -2.67 -7.64 -4.83
N ASN A 116 -2.55 -7.51 -6.16
CA ASN A 116 -3.61 -7.00 -7.03
C ASN A 116 -4.43 -8.11 -7.69
N TRP A 117 -4.34 -9.34 -7.18
CA TRP A 117 -5.01 -10.51 -7.78
C TRP A 117 -6.53 -10.37 -7.88
N GLU A 118 -7.13 -9.67 -6.91
CA GLU A 118 -8.57 -9.40 -6.86
C GLU A 118 -9.10 -8.54 -8.02
N HIS A 119 -8.21 -7.83 -8.74
CA HIS A 119 -8.57 -6.99 -9.89
C HIS A 119 -8.51 -7.72 -11.24
N LEU A 120 -8.15 -9.00 -11.23
CA LEU A 120 -8.12 -9.83 -12.44
C LEU A 120 -9.53 -10.30 -12.84
N THR A 121 -9.64 -10.79 -14.07
CA THR A 121 -10.87 -11.45 -14.54
C THR A 121 -11.09 -12.76 -13.79
N ASP A 122 -12.34 -13.21 -13.69
CA ASP A 122 -12.67 -14.46 -12.99
C ASP A 122 -11.90 -15.68 -13.55
N PHE A 123 -11.68 -15.70 -14.87
CA PHE A 123 -10.85 -16.71 -15.52
C PHE A 123 -9.42 -16.72 -14.99
N LEU A 124 -8.77 -15.54 -14.91
CA LEU A 124 -7.39 -15.42 -14.45
C LEU A 124 -7.26 -15.65 -12.95
N LYS A 125 -8.26 -15.25 -12.15
CA LYS A 125 -8.30 -15.52 -10.70
C LYS A 125 -8.22 -17.01 -10.39
N GLN A 126 -8.86 -17.85 -11.21
CA GLN A 126 -8.81 -19.31 -11.08
C GLN A 126 -7.43 -19.91 -11.46
N GLN A 127 -6.57 -19.16 -12.15
CA GLN A 127 -5.25 -19.62 -12.59
C GLN A 127 -4.18 -19.44 -11.49
N THR A 128 -4.36 -20.11 -10.35
CA THR A 128 -3.47 -19.94 -9.18
C THR A 128 -2.17 -20.76 -9.24
N SER A 129 -2.04 -21.73 -10.15
CA SER A 129 -0.79 -22.51 -10.31
C SER A 129 0.33 -21.70 -10.96
N LEU A 130 1.61 -21.89 -10.58
CA LEU A 130 2.72 -21.12 -11.15
C LEU A 130 2.87 -21.34 -12.64
N LYS A 131 2.54 -22.54 -13.13
CA LYS A 131 2.49 -22.84 -14.58
C LYS A 131 1.52 -21.91 -15.31
N ALA A 132 0.32 -21.76 -14.76
CA ALA A 132 -0.70 -20.91 -15.36
C ALA A 132 -0.35 -19.42 -15.19
N ILE A 133 0.11 -19.00 -14.01
CA ILE A 133 0.59 -17.64 -13.77
C ILE A 133 1.68 -17.28 -14.76
N ASN A 134 2.69 -18.13 -14.96
CA ASN A 134 3.76 -17.91 -15.92
C ASN A 134 3.23 -17.77 -17.36
N LYS A 135 2.28 -18.62 -17.76
CA LYS A 135 1.66 -18.57 -19.10
C LYS A 135 0.93 -17.24 -19.35
N TYR A 136 0.25 -16.70 -18.33
CA TYR A 136 -0.56 -15.48 -18.45
C TYR A 136 0.11 -14.23 -17.85
N LEU A 137 1.40 -14.31 -17.49
CA LEU A 137 2.07 -13.28 -16.68
C LEU A 137 2.00 -11.88 -17.30
N ALA A 138 2.27 -11.78 -18.60
CA ALA A 138 2.21 -10.51 -19.33
C ALA A 138 0.80 -9.92 -19.36
N GLU A 139 -0.22 -10.78 -19.51
CA GLU A 139 -1.63 -10.38 -19.52
C GLU A 139 -2.08 -9.91 -18.14
N ILE A 140 -1.72 -10.66 -17.09
CA ILE A 140 -1.95 -10.32 -15.68
C ILE A 140 -1.36 -8.94 -15.37
N ILE A 141 -0.09 -8.72 -15.69
CA ILE A 141 0.58 -7.42 -15.46
C ILE A 141 -0.12 -6.31 -16.26
N GLY A 142 -0.49 -6.57 -17.51
CA GLY A 142 -1.20 -5.61 -18.35
C GLY A 142 -2.56 -5.21 -17.78
N LEU A 143 -3.33 -6.18 -17.27
CA LEU A 143 -4.63 -5.93 -16.64
C LEU A 143 -4.49 -5.19 -15.32
N ILE A 144 -3.55 -5.57 -14.45
CA ILE A 144 -3.31 -4.89 -13.18
C ILE A 144 -2.90 -3.42 -13.42
N LYS A 145 -2.02 -3.17 -14.41
CA LYS A 145 -1.65 -1.79 -14.81
C LYS A 145 -2.86 -1.00 -15.30
N LYS A 146 -3.71 -1.60 -16.13
CA LYS A 146 -4.95 -0.96 -16.61
C LYS A 146 -5.97 -0.72 -15.49
N ALA A 147 -6.13 -1.66 -14.57
CA ALA A 147 -7.02 -1.53 -13.42
C ALA A 147 -6.59 -0.36 -12.51
N ASN A 148 -5.29 -0.26 -12.23
CA ASN A 148 -4.74 0.88 -11.48
C ASN A 148 -4.82 2.21 -12.24
N THR A 149 -4.79 2.17 -13.58
CA THR A 149 -5.04 3.35 -14.42
C THR A 149 -6.53 3.72 -14.47
N LYS A 150 -7.45 2.76 -14.27
CA LYS A 150 -8.89 3.04 -14.14
C LYS A 150 -9.26 3.58 -12.76
N LEU A 151 -8.50 3.23 -11.71
CA LEU A 151 -8.60 3.81 -10.37
C LEU A 151 -7.95 5.20 -10.26
N VAL A 152 -7.23 5.66 -11.29
CA VAL A 152 -6.85 7.08 -11.45
C VAL A 152 -7.09 7.54 -12.89
N PRO A 153 -8.24 8.19 -13.12
CA PRO A 153 -8.17 9.50 -13.72
C PRO A 153 -9.19 10.44 -13.07
N ILE A 154 -8.93 10.92 -11.86
CA ILE A 154 -9.23 12.33 -11.61
C ILE A 154 -8.07 13.07 -12.30
N LYS A 155 -8.20 13.34 -13.60
CA LYS A 155 -7.50 14.53 -14.13
C LYS A 155 -7.92 15.65 -13.17
N PRO A 156 -7.00 16.38 -12.51
CA PRO A 156 -7.40 17.56 -11.77
C PRO A 156 -8.25 18.38 -12.74
N ASP A 157 -9.45 18.76 -12.30
CA ASP A 157 -10.39 19.52 -13.13
C ASP A 157 -9.57 20.56 -13.91
N PRO A 158 -9.66 20.63 -15.26
CA PRO A 158 -8.89 21.59 -16.03
C PRO A 158 -9.02 23.03 -15.49
N ALA A 159 -10.11 23.36 -14.80
CA ALA A 159 -10.25 24.61 -14.05
C ALA A 159 -9.30 24.68 -12.83
N VAL A 160 -9.20 23.63 -12.02
CA VAL A 160 -8.28 23.53 -10.88
C VAL A 160 -6.82 23.53 -11.33
N ALA A 161 -6.48 22.85 -12.43
CA ALA A 161 -5.12 22.87 -12.99
C ALA A 161 -4.74 24.28 -13.49
N ARG A 162 -5.66 24.98 -14.18
CA ARG A 162 -5.46 26.37 -14.60
C ARG A 162 -5.35 27.32 -13.40
N LYS A 163 -6.18 27.12 -12.37
CA LYS A 163 -6.14 27.91 -11.14
C LYS A 163 -4.82 27.73 -10.41
N ARG A 164 -4.35 26.50 -10.25
CA ARG A 164 -3.04 26.17 -9.67
C ARG A 164 -1.89 26.79 -10.46
N GLN A 165 -1.94 26.73 -11.79
CA GLN A 165 -0.91 27.34 -12.63
C GLN A 165 -0.85 28.87 -12.46
N ARG A 166 -2.01 29.53 -12.34
CA ARG A 166 -2.08 30.98 -12.05
C ARG A 166 -1.50 31.31 -10.68
N LEU A 167 -1.93 30.59 -9.63
CA LEU A 167 -1.43 30.80 -8.27
C LEU A 167 0.08 30.57 -8.14
N LEU A 168 0.66 29.63 -8.89
CA LEU A 168 2.11 29.43 -8.94
C LEU A 168 2.84 30.62 -9.59
N SER A 169 2.27 31.21 -10.64
CA SER A 169 2.81 32.44 -11.24
C SER A 169 2.67 33.65 -10.30
N ASP A 170 1.51 33.79 -9.64
CA ASP A 170 1.26 34.87 -8.68
C ASP A 170 2.17 34.75 -7.44
N LEU A 171 2.48 33.52 -7.01
CA LEU A 171 3.41 33.25 -5.91
C LEU A 171 4.85 33.66 -6.27
N ASP A 172 5.29 33.38 -7.50
CA ASP A 172 6.61 33.78 -7.98
C ASP A 172 6.73 35.31 -8.04
N GLU A 173 5.72 36.00 -8.57
CA GLU A 173 5.67 37.46 -8.58
C GLU A 173 5.66 38.07 -7.16
N ALA A 174 4.88 37.48 -6.24
CA ALA A 174 4.82 37.91 -4.84
C ALA A 174 6.16 37.70 -4.11
N ARG A 175 6.84 36.58 -4.35
CA ARG A 175 8.17 36.29 -3.79
C ARG A 175 9.24 37.22 -4.36
N ASN A 176 9.20 37.49 -5.66
CA ASN A 176 10.11 38.45 -6.30
C ASN A 176 9.91 39.87 -5.75
N THR A 177 8.66 40.28 -5.54
CA THR A 177 8.32 41.57 -4.92
C THR A 177 8.79 41.63 -3.47
N LEU A 178 8.58 40.57 -2.69
CA LEU A 178 9.04 40.49 -1.31
C LEU A 178 10.57 40.54 -1.23
N ALA A 179 11.28 39.82 -2.12
CA ALA A 179 12.74 39.85 -2.20
C ALA A 179 13.25 41.26 -2.54
N PHE A 180 12.61 41.94 -3.49
CA PHE A 180 12.93 43.33 -3.83
C PHE A 180 12.75 44.28 -2.64
N LEU A 181 11.61 44.21 -1.94
CA LEU A 181 11.34 45.06 -0.78
C LEU A 181 12.25 44.74 0.42
N THR A 182 12.63 43.47 0.60
CA THR A 182 13.56 43.06 1.66
C THR A 182 14.99 43.55 1.38
N ASN A 183 15.40 43.59 0.11
CA ASN A 183 16.69 44.18 -0.28
C ASN A 183 16.72 45.72 -0.14
N LEU A 184 15.58 46.37 0.10
CA LEU A 184 15.44 47.80 0.39
C LEU A 184 15.27 48.09 1.89
N GLU A 185 15.57 47.12 2.77
CA GLU A 185 15.50 47.23 4.24
C GLU A 185 16.17 48.45 4.91
N PRO A 186 17.16 49.20 4.35
CA PRO A 186 17.64 50.41 5.02
C PRO A 186 16.62 51.56 5.10
N TYR A 187 15.43 51.47 4.48
CA TYR A 187 14.43 52.55 4.48
C TYR A 187 13.27 52.27 5.46
N ALA A 188 13.24 53.00 6.58
CA ALA A 188 12.30 52.85 7.71
C ALA A 188 10.80 52.89 7.36
N ASN A 189 10.43 53.38 6.17
CA ASN A 189 9.03 53.50 5.74
C ASN A 189 8.51 52.26 4.96
N GLN A 190 9.31 51.20 4.83
CA GLN A 190 8.94 50.03 4.03
C GLN A 190 8.44 48.83 4.83
N ALA A 191 8.51 48.88 6.16
CA ALA A 191 8.10 47.77 7.04
C ALA A 191 6.63 47.34 6.81
N ALA A 192 5.72 48.29 6.60
CA ALA A 192 4.32 48.00 6.30
C ALA A 192 4.15 47.31 4.94
N HIS A 193 4.94 47.72 3.93
CA HIS A 193 4.93 47.12 2.60
C HIS A 193 5.52 45.70 2.60
N ILE A 194 6.60 45.47 3.35
CA ILE A 194 7.20 44.15 3.55
C ILE A 194 6.22 43.21 4.28
N SER A 195 5.57 43.70 5.34
CA SER A 195 4.56 42.92 6.07
C SER A 195 3.38 42.53 5.17
N GLY A 196 2.88 43.46 4.35
CA GLY A 196 1.82 43.18 3.37
C GLY A 196 2.25 42.17 2.30
N ALA A 197 3.48 42.26 1.81
CA ALA A 197 4.02 41.30 0.84
C ALA A 197 4.18 39.89 1.44
N LYS A 198 4.61 39.76 2.71
CA LYS A 198 4.67 38.49 3.43
C LYS A 198 3.30 37.85 3.61
N GLN A 199 2.29 38.65 3.95
CA GLN A 199 0.92 38.16 4.10
C GLN A 199 0.38 37.63 2.77
N ARG A 200 0.58 38.34 1.66
CA ARG A 200 0.18 37.88 0.32
C ARG A 200 0.80 36.55 -0.09
N VAL A 201 2.08 36.32 0.22
CA VAL A 201 2.73 35.02 -0.02
C VAL A 201 2.06 33.92 0.79
N THR A 202 1.79 34.18 2.07
CA THR A 202 1.14 33.22 2.98
C THR A 202 -0.27 32.85 2.53
N ASP A 203 -1.04 33.83 2.05
CA ASP A 203 -2.42 33.63 1.56
C ASP A 203 -2.43 32.74 0.30
N ILE A 204 -1.52 32.99 -0.66
CA ILE A 204 -1.39 32.19 -1.89
C ILE A 204 -0.91 30.76 -1.57
N GLU A 205 0.03 30.59 -0.65
CA GLU A 205 0.49 29.26 -0.19
C GLU A 205 -0.62 28.48 0.49
N THR A 206 -1.47 29.15 1.27
CA THR A 206 -2.65 28.56 1.90
C THR A 206 -3.66 28.11 0.85
N GLU A 207 -3.93 28.93 -0.16
CA GLU A 207 -4.84 28.58 -1.25
C GLU A 207 -4.30 27.42 -2.12
N LEU A 208 -2.99 27.35 -2.34
CA LEU A 208 -2.35 26.22 -3.03
C LEU A 208 -2.45 24.91 -2.25
N ASN A 209 -2.34 24.96 -0.92
CA ASN A 209 -2.48 23.79 -0.05
C ASN A 209 -3.94 23.28 0.02
N GLN A 210 -4.93 24.16 -0.17
CA GLN A 210 -6.35 23.76 -0.26
C GLN A 210 -6.72 23.13 -1.61
N LEU A 211 -5.86 23.26 -2.63
CA LEU A 211 -6.04 22.67 -3.97
C LEU A 211 -5.22 21.38 -4.18
N ALA A 212 -4.55 20.87 -3.14
CA ALA A 212 -3.74 19.65 -3.15
C ALA A 212 -4.51 18.48 -2.51
#